data_AF-A0A835LEQ1-F1
#
_entry.id   AF-A0A835LEQ1-F1
#
_cell.length_a   1.000
_cell.length_b   1.000
_cell.length_c   1.000
_cell.angle_alpha   90.00
_cell.angle_beta   90.00
_cell.angle_gamma   90.00
#
_symmetry.space_group_name_H-M   'P 1'
#
loop_
_entity.id
_entity.type
_entity.pdbx_description
1 polymer ?
#
loop_
_entity_poly.entity_id
_entity_poly.type
_entity_poly.pdbx_seq_one_letter_code
_entity_poly.pdbx_strand_id
1 'polypeptide(L)'
;MNMFESANPPVNPLANPPANPPANPPANPPAETLSPPLKVILLGRDGVPVARGYVMTTTANICHGRVVLGGEKKIYIQEVLVPNAPIYDGPQFGCSDFSDFVEGGPLIWLESRLQYE
;
A
#
# COMPACT_ATOMS: atom_id res chain seq x y z
N MET A 1 20.81 66.84 -56.76
CA MET A 1 19.78 67.44 -55.90
C MET A 1 18.76 66.37 -55.53
N ASN A 2 18.60 66.10 -54.23
CA ASN A 2 17.35 66.00 -53.44
C ASN A 2 16.04 65.82 -54.25
N MET A 3 15.05 64.98 -53.91
CA MET A 3 14.63 64.41 -52.62
C MET A 3 13.27 63.65 -52.80
N PHE A 4 13.03 62.60 -51.99
CA PHE A 4 11.73 62.01 -51.53
C PHE A 4 10.77 61.35 -52.55
N GLU A 5 9.96 60.31 -52.28
CA GLU A 5 9.62 59.42 -51.15
C GLU A 5 8.82 58.25 -51.77
N SER A 6 8.89 56.99 -51.34
CA SER A 6 8.00 56.48 -50.29
C SER A 6 8.32 55.00 -50.00
N ALA A 7 8.22 54.65 -48.72
CA ALA A 7 8.60 53.40 -48.12
C ALA A 7 7.64 52.23 -48.38
N ASN A 8 8.18 51.00 -48.31
CA ASN A 8 7.52 49.86 -47.69
C ASN A 8 8.56 49.11 -46.84
N PRO A 9 8.28 48.77 -45.57
CA PRO A 9 9.23 48.08 -44.71
C PRO A 9 9.43 46.62 -45.17
N PRO A 10 10.62 46.02 -44.99
CA PRO A 10 10.79 44.59 -45.17
C PRO A 10 9.91 43.84 -44.16
N VAL A 11 9.15 42.87 -44.66
CA VAL A 11 8.38 41.88 -43.89
C VAL A 11 9.25 41.34 -42.76
N ASN A 12 8.81 41.55 -41.52
CA ASN A 12 9.34 40.86 -40.34
C ASN A 12 8.90 39.39 -40.46
N PRO A 13 9.80 38.42 -40.69
CA PRO A 13 9.40 37.02 -40.53
C PRO A 13 9.14 36.84 -39.04
N LEU A 14 7.89 36.58 -38.66
CA LEU A 14 7.57 36.13 -37.31
C LEU A 14 8.59 35.06 -36.92
N ALA A 15 9.46 35.38 -35.98
CA ALA A 15 10.31 34.40 -35.35
C ALA A 15 9.38 33.35 -34.73
N ASN A 16 9.39 32.13 -35.27
CA ASN A 16 8.74 31.01 -34.61
C ASN A 16 9.33 30.91 -33.20
N PRO A 17 8.51 30.81 -32.14
CA PRO A 17 9.05 30.55 -30.82
C PRO A 17 9.81 29.22 -30.84
N PRO A 18 10.91 29.09 -30.07
CA PRO A 18 11.65 27.84 -29.98
C PRO A 18 10.69 26.73 -29.57
N ALA A 19 10.74 25.60 -30.29
CA ALA A 19 9.95 24.42 -29.95
C ALA A 19 10.20 24.05 -28.49
N ASN A 20 9.13 23.94 -27.69
CA ASN A 20 9.23 23.40 -26.34
C ASN A 20 9.85 22.00 -26.42
N PRO A 21 10.77 21.64 -25.50
CA PRO A 21 11.25 20.27 -25.42
C PRO A 21 10.06 19.34 -25.12
N PRO A 22 10.08 18.09 -25.60
CA PRO A 22 9.02 17.13 -25.33
C PRO A 22 8.83 17.05 -23.81
N ALA A 23 7.57 17.19 -23.37
CA ALA A 23 7.21 17.06 -21.97
C ALA A 23 7.74 15.71 -21.46
N ASN A 24 8.58 15.73 -20.43
CA ASN A 24 8.89 14.49 -19.71
C ASN A 24 7.57 13.89 -19.23
N PRO A 25 7.38 12.56 -19.37
CA PRO A 25 6.23 11.91 -18.73
C PRO A 25 6.25 12.24 -17.23
N PRO A 26 5.07 12.35 -16.58
CA PRO A 26 5.02 12.64 -15.16
C PRO A 26 5.91 11.64 -14.43
N ALA A 27 6.83 12.16 -13.61
CA ALA A 27 7.70 11.33 -12.79
C ALA A 27 6.81 10.34 -12.03
N ASN A 28 7.07 9.04 -12.18
CA ASN A 28 6.52 8.04 -11.28
C ASN A 28 6.82 8.52 -9.86
N PRO A 29 5.84 8.50 -8.92
CA PRO A 29 6.16 8.76 -7.53
C PRO A 29 7.31 7.84 -7.11
N PRO A 30 8.28 8.32 -6.32
CA PRO A 30 9.37 7.48 -5.86
C PRO A 30 8.74 6.25 -5.23
N ALA A 31 9.09 5.07 -5.73
CA ALA A 31 8.64 3.81 -5.18
C ALA A 31 8.89 3.88 -3.68
N GLU A 32 7.81 3.94 -2.89
CA GLU A 32 7.91 3.87 -1.44
C GLU A 32 8.79 2.66 -1.17
N THR A 33 9.91 2.88 -0.49
CA THR A 33 10.80 1.79 -0.13
C THR A 33 10.05 1.01 0.94
N LEU A 34 9.16 0.12 0.50
CA LEU A 34 8.38 -0.75 1.35
C LEU A 34 9.42 -1.58 2.10
N SER A 35 9.58 -1.30 3.39
CA SER A 35 10.30 -2.21 4.26
C SER A 35 9.74 -3.62 4.03
N PRO A 36 10.59 -4.66 3.93
CA PRO A 36 10.09 -6.00 3.70
C PRO A 36 9.00 -6.31 4.74
N PRO A 37 7.87 -6.90 4.32
CA PRO A 37 6.78 -7.20 5.25
C PRO A 37 7.31 -8.09 6.38
N LEU A 38 7.07 -7.67 7.64
CA LEU A 38 7.53 -8.42 8.81
C LEU A 38 6.74 -9.72 8.91
N LYS A 39 7.39 -10.84 8.59
CA LYS A 39 6.78 -12.17 8.65
C LYS A 39 6.57 -12.61 10.08
N VAL A 40 5.44 -13.28 10.32
CA VAL A 40 5.04 -13.74 11.64
C VAL A 40 4.34 -15.09 11.57
N ILE A 41 4.57 -15.88 12.61
CA ILE A 41 3.77 -17.05 12.97
C ILE A 41 2.76 -16.62 14.04
N LEU A 42 1.48 -16.92 13.80
CA LEU A 42 0.41 -16.69 14.77
C LEU A 42 0.33 -17.90 15.69
N LEU A 43 0.41 -17.66 17.00
CA LEU A 43 0.30 -18.68 18.02
C LEU A 43 -1.11 -18.72 18.61
N GLY A 44 -1.66 -19.93 18.76
CA GLY A 44 -2.88 -20.20 19.49
C GLY A 44 -2.76 -19.88 20.99
N ARG A 45 -3.86 -20.05 21.73
CA ARG A 45 -3.87 -19.83 23.19
C ARG A 45 -2.93 -20.78 23.95
N ASP A 46 -2.70 -21.94 23.38
CA ASP A 46 -1.80 -23.00 23.83
C ASP A 46 -0.34 -22.80 23.38
N GLY A 47 -0.06 -21.74 22.62
CA GLY A 47 1.26 -21.48 22.06
C GLY A 47 1.58 -22.28 20.80
N VAL A 48 0.63 -23.03 20.25
CA VAL A 48 0.84 -23.82 19.02
C VAL A 48 0.66 -22.92 17.79
N PRO A 49 1.51 -23.04 16.75
CA PRO A 49 1.32 -22.34 15.48
C PRO A 49 -0.03 -22.67 14.82
N VAL A 50 -0.81 -21.64 14.46
CA VAL A 50 -2.13 -21.80 13.81
C VAL A 50 -2.19 -21.24 12.40
N ALA A 51 -1.36 -20.24 12.10
CA ALA A 51 -1.27 -19.61 10.77
C ALA A 51 0.08 -18.89 10.59
N ARG A 52 0.42 -18.57 9.36
CA ARG A 52 1.51 -17.67 8.99
C ARG A 52 0.99 -16.47 8.22
N GLY A 53 1.68 -15.34 8.35
CA GLY A 53 1.33 -14.13 7.65
C GLY A 53 2.41 -13.06 7.79
N TYR A 54 2.01 -11.81 7.55
CA TYR A 54 2.87 -10.66 7.78
C TYR A 54 2.13 -9.49 8.40
N VAL A 55 2.85 -8.72 9.21
CA VAL A 55 2.33 -7.46 9.77
C VAL A 55 2.10 -6.47 8.63
N MET A 56 0.86 -6.01 8.50
CA MET A 56 0.52 -4.98 7.52
C MET A 56 1.05 -3.63 8.01
N THR A 57 1.80 -2.92 7.16
CA THR A 57 2.38 -1.59 7.45
C THR A 57 1.42 -0.43 7.15
N THR A 58 0.16 -0.72 6.83
CA THR A 58 -0.82 0.28 6.42
C THR A 58 -1.17 1.24 7.56
N THR A 59 -1.31 2.53 7.27
CA THR A 59 -1.74 3.56 8.25
C THR A 59 -3.19 3.40 8.72
N ALA A 60 -3.99 2.62 7.98
CA ALA A 60 -5.35 2.31 8.37
C ALA A 60 -5.35 1.30 9.54
N ASN A 61 -5.38 1.85 10.77
CA ASN A 61 -5.57 1.11 12.02
C ASN A 61 -7.01 0.55 12.17
N ILE A 62 -7.69 0.23 11.07
CA ILE A 62 -9.01 -0.38 11.06
C ILE A 62 -8.93 -1.75 10.37
N CYS A 63 -9.49 -2.76 11.01
CA CYS A 63 -9.74 -4.06 10.41
C CYS A 63 -11.18 -4.47 10.77
N HIS A 64 -11.96 -4.91 9.78
CA HIS A 64 -13.32 -5.42 9.99
C HIS A 64 -14.24 -4.50 10.79
N GLY A 65 -14.13 -3.18 10.58
CA GLY A 65 -14.96 -2.18 11.25
C GLY A 65 -14.54 -1.81 12.67
N ARG A 66 -13.45 -2.40 13.20
CA ARG A 66 -12.89 -2.01 14.50
C ARG A 66 -11.47 -1.47 14.39
N VAL A 67 -11.11 -0.64 15.36
CA VAL A 67 -9.75 -0.12 15.52
C VAL A 67 -8.84 -1.23 16.04
N VAL A 68 -7.62 -1.29 15.51
CA VAL A 68 -6.51 -2.11 16.03
C VAL A 68 -5.98 -1.42 17.29
N LEU A 69 -6.08 -2.09 18.43
CA LEU A 69 -5.72 -1.53 19.74
C LEU A 69 -4.22 -1.71 20.04
N GLY A 70 -3.77 -1.05 21.11
CA GLY A 70 -2.42 -1.27 21.63
C GLY A 70 -2.19 -2.73 22.03
N GLY A 71 -1.07 -3.32 21.60
CA GLY A 71 -0.78 -4.74 21.77
C GLY A 71 -1.43 -5.66 20.73
N GLU A 72 -2.09 -5.09 19.72
CA GLU A 72 -2.61 -5.82 18.57
C GLU A 72 -1.88 -5.43 17.29
N LYS A 73 -1.90 -6.34 16.31
CA LYS A 73 -1.43 -6.07 14.94
C LYS A 73 -2.48 -6.50 13.94
N LYS A 74 -2.52 -5.78 12.82
CA LYS A 74 -3.24 -6.21 11.62
C LYS A 74 -2.32 -7.11 10.81
N ILE A 75 -2.70 -8.37 10.66
CA ILE A 75 -1.91 -9.40 9.99
C ILE A 75 -2.64 -9.83 8.74
N TYR A 76 -1.95 -9.86 7.60
CA TYR A 76 -2.46 -10.53 6.41
C TYR A 76 -2.07 -12.00 6.46
N ILE A 77 -3.06 -12.90 6.43
CA ILE A 77 -2.85 -14.34 6.46
C ILE A 77 -2.36 -14.82 5.09
N GLN A 78 -1.25 -15.57 5.09
CA GLN A 78 -0.68 -16.21 3.90
C GLN A 78 -0.91 -17.72 3.89
N GLU A 79 -0.91 -18.36 5.06
CA GLU A 79 -1.04 -19.80 5.20
C GLU A 79 -1.80 -20.11 6.49
N VAL A 80 -2.78 -21.00 6.41
CA VAL A 80 -3.50 -21.54 7.56
C VAL A 80 -2.95 -22.93 7.88
N LEU A 81 -2.48 -23.13 9.11
CA LEU A 81 -1.93 -24.41 9.57
C LEU A 81 -2.98 -25.26 10.29
N VAL A 82 -3.89 -24.58 11.03
CA VAL A 82 -4.96 -25.22 11.80
C VAL A 82 -6.28 -24.51 11.51
N PRO A 83 -7.06 -24.97 10.51
CA PRO A 83 -8.29 -24.27 10.07
C PRO A 83 -9.31 -24.03 11.18
N ASN A 84 -9.50 -25.01 12.06
CA ASN A 84 -10.52 -24.93 13.11
C ASN A 84 -10.02 -24.19 14.38
N ALA A 85 -8.83 -23.59 14.35
CA ALA A 85 -8.33 -22.82 15.48
C ALA A 85 -9.13 -21.52 15.61
N PRO A 86 -9.56 -21.12 16.83
CA PRO A 86 -10.32 -19.90 17.01
C PRO A 86 -9.47 -18.68 16.68
N ILE A 87 -10.05 -17.71 15.98
CA ILE A 87 -9.38 -16.42 15.80
C ILE A 87 -9.45 -15.61 17.09
N TYR A 88 -8.37 -14.87 17.38
CA TYR A 88 -8.37 -13.90 18.47
C TYR A 88 -9.47 -12.86 18.19
N ASP A 89 -10.40 -12.66 19.12
CA ASP A 89 -11.49 -11.69 19.00
C ASP A 89 -12.49 -11.97 17.84
N GLY A 90 -12.80 -13.24 17.58
CA GLY A 90 -13.91 -13.60 16.69
C GLY A 90 -15.30 -13.26 17.28
N PRO A 91 -16.32 -12.98 16.44
CA PRO A 91 -16.26 -13.05 14.99
C PRO A 91 -15.63 -11.79 14.34
N GLN A 92 -14.65 -11.99 13.46
CA GLN A 92 -14.12 -10.94 12.58
C GLN A 92 -14.59 -11.24 11.16
N PHE A 93 -15.28 -10.29 10.52
CA PHE A 93 -15.93 -10.52 9.22
C PHE A 93 -16.88 -11.73 9.20
N GLY A 94 -17.53 -12.01 10.34
CA GLY A 94 -18.41 -13.18 10.49
C GLY A 94 -17.68 -14.52 10.69
N CYS A 95 -16.35 -14.55 10.63
CA CYS A 95 -15.53 -15.74 10.80
C CYS A 95 -15.16 -15.93 12.28
N SER A 96 -15.29 -17.13 12.84
CA SER A 96 -14.89 -17.45 14.22
C SER A 96 -13.57 -18.23 14.33
N ASP A 97 -13.11 -18.80 13.22
CA ASP A 97 -11.90 -19.59 13.10
C ASP A 97 -11.22 -19.33 11.74
N PHE A 98 -10.17 -20.07 11.43
CA PHE A 98 -9.38 -19.88 10.21
C PHE A 98 -9.96 -20.62 8.99
N SER A 99 -11.11 -21.31 9.08
CA SER A 99 -11.66 -22.12 7.97
C SER A 99 -11.99 -21.28 6.74
N ASP A 100 -12.29 -19.99 6.95
CA ASP A 100 -12.68 -19.06 5.88
C ASP A 100 -11.52 -18.21 5.36
N PHE A 101 -10.30 -18.40 5.88
CA PHE A 101 -9.10 -17.66 5.47
C PHE A 101 -8.27 -18.38 4.38
N VAL A 102 -8.90 -19.26 3.59
CA VAL A 102 -8.24 -20.12 2.58
C VAL A 102 -7.57 -19.33 1.45
N GLU A 103 -8.05 -18.12 1.14
CA GLU A 103 -7.43 -17.20 0.15
C GLU A 103 -6.73 -15.99 0.80
N GLY A 104 -6.44 -16.08 2.10
CA GLY A 104 -5.86 -14.99 2.86
C GLY A 104 -6.86 -13.89 3.21
N GLY A 105 -6.35 -12.86 3.88
CA GLY A 105 -7.17 -11.76 4.39
C GLY A 105 -6.56 -11.14 5.63
N PRO A 106 -6.86 -9.86 5.91
CA PRO A 106 -6.40 -9.23 7.12
C PRO A 106 -7.21 -9.76 8.31
N LEU A 107 -6.58 -9.92 9.46
CA LEU A 107 -7.26 -10.08 10.75
C LEU A 107 -6.46 -9.37 11.83
N ILE A 108 -7.10 -9.18 12.98
CA ILE A 108 -6.42 -8.65 14.16
C ILE A 108 -5.91 -9.79 15.01
N TRP A 109 -4.64 -9.70 15.42
CA TRP A 109 -4.01 -10.65 16.34
C TRP A 109 -3.32 -9.95 17.51
N LEU A 110 -3.11 -10.68 18.60
CA LEU A 110 -2.30 -10.21 19.73
C LEU A 110 -0.82 -10.24 19.38
N GLU A 111 -0.13 -9.11 19.60
CA GLU A 111 1.32 -9.02 19.48
C GLU A 111 2.04 -10.01 20.41
N SER A 112 1.49 -10.25 21.60
CA SER A 112 2.01 -11.26 22.55
C SER A 112 1.87 -12.71 22.08
N ARG A 113 1.15 -12.94 20.97
CA ARG A 113 0.96 -14.25 20.33
C ARG A 113 1.48 -14.26 18.90
N LEU A 114 2.42 -13.38 18.60
CA LEU A 114 3.20 -13.40 17.37
C LEU A 114 4.61 -13.89 17.67
N GLN A 115 5.11 -14.77 16.81
CA GLN A 115 6.53 -15.07 16.71
C GLN A 115 7.04 -14.48 15.40
N TYR A 116 7.98 -13.54 15.49
CA TYR A 116 8.61 -12.92 14.33
C TYR A 116 9.68 -13.85 13.75
N GLU A 117 9.75 -13.91 12.42
CA GLU A 117 10.76 -14.68 11.66
C GLU A 117 11.96 -13.82 11.25
#